data_AF-A0A1J4WB60-F1
#
_entry.id   AF-A0A1J4WB60-F1
#
_cell.length_a   1.000
_cell.length_b   1.000
_cell.length_c   1.000
_cell.angle_alpha   90.00
_cell.angle_beta   90.00
_cell.angle_gamma   90.00
#
_symmetry.space_group_name_H-M   'P 1'
#
loop_
_entity.id
_entity.type
_entity.pdbx_description
1 polymer ?
#
loop_
_entity_poly.entity_id
_entity_poly.type
_entity_poly.pdbx_seq_one_letter_code
_entity_poly.pdbx_strand_id
1 'polypeptide(L)'
;MVIREHHLYEIVSYFKKNLKKGYPQGTLVQALVNQGYAKIPIEKGLAIARDELANEAPKLNTKPVIKREIVGPRIEFDKKPFWKKFFG
;
A
#
# COMPACT_ATOMS: atom_id res chain seq x y z
N MET A 1 -22.73 19.45 -24.04
CA MET A 1 -22.12 18.10 -23.90
C MET A 1 -21.55 17.90 -22.48
N VAL A 2 -22.25 18.37 -21.43
CA VAL A 2 -21.71 18.47 -20.05
C VAL A 2 -22.13 17.29 -19.16
N ILE A 3 -23.25 16.65 -19.49
CA ILE A 3 -23.88 15.59 -18.67
C ILE A 3 -22.97 14.34 -18.56
N ARG A 4 -22.25 13.98 -19.64
CA ARG A 4 -21.41 12.78 -19.67
C ARG A 4 -20.17 12.86 -18.77
N GLU A 5 -19.61 14.05 -18.59
CA GLU A 5 -18.41 14.25 -17.77
C GLU A 5 -18.73 14.20 -16.28
N HIS A 6 -19.87 14.76 -15.87
CA HIS A 6 -20.32 14.75 -14.48
C HIS A 6 -20.50 13.32 -13.95
N HIS A 7 -21.09 12.44 -14.76
CA HIS A 7 -21.30 11.04 -14.39
C HIS A 7 -20.00 10.25 -14.17
N LEU A 8 -18.94 10.54 -14.93
CA LEU A 8 -17.67 9.84 -14.76
C LEU A 8 -16.98 10.27 -13.47
N TYR A 9 -17.02 11.57 -13.15
CA TYR A 9 -16.46 12.10 -11.91
C TYR A 9 -17.14 11.49 -10.67
N GLU A 10 -18.47 11.36 -10.69
CA GLU A 10 -19.22 10.71 -9.62
C GLU A 10 -18.77 9.27 -9.40
N ILE A 11 -18.63 8.48 -10.47
CA ILE A 11 -18.17 7.09 -10.40
C ILE A 11 -16.74 7.00 -9.83
N VAL A 12 -15.83 7.87 -10.27
CA VAL A 12 -14.45 7.92 -9.76
C VAL A 12 -14.45 8.27 -8.26
N SER A 13 -15.20 9.29 -7.86
CA SER A 13 -15.30 9.71 -6.45
C SER A 13 -15.89 8.61 -5.56
N TYR A 14 -16.91 7.89 -6.07
CA TYR A 14 -17.50 6.74 -5.42
C TYR A 14 -16.47 5.63 -5.20
N PHE A 15 -15.71 5.25 -6.24
CA PHE A 15 -14.66 4.25 -6.10
C PHE A 15 -13.57 4.68 -5.12
N LYS A 16 -13.03 5.90 -5.25
CA LYS A 16 -11.98 6.39 -4.33
C LYS A 16 -12.43 6.34 -2.87
N LYS A 17 -13.62 6.85 -2.57
CA LYS A 17 -14.16 6.88 -1.19
C LYS A 17 -14.33 5.48 -0.62
N ASN A 18 -14.78 4.52 -1.42
CA ASN A 18 -15.07 3.17 -0.92
C ASN A 18 -13.86 2.23 -0.93
N LEU A 19 -12.93 2.38 -1.88
CA LEU A 19 -11.66 1.66 -1.86
C LEU A 19 -10.80 2.07 -0.67
N LYS A 20 -10.78 3.36 -0.31
CA LYS A 20 -10.12 3.85 0.93
C LYS A 20 -10.71 3.23 2.21
N LYS A 21 -11.99 2.82 2.18
CA LYS A 21 -12.65 2.11 3.29
C LYS A 21 -12.41 0.59 3.28
N GLY A 22 -11.73 0.05 2.27
CA GLY A 22 -11.43 -1.38 2.14
C GLY A 22 -12.55 -2.21 1.52
N TYR A 23 -13.55 -1.60 0.85
CA TYR A 23 -14.57 -2.38 0.15
C TYR A 23 -13.97 -3.12 -1.06
N PRO A 24 -14.37 -4.39 -1.30
CA PRO A 24 -13.92 -5.13 -2.47
C PRO A 24 -14.39 -4.48 -3.77
N GLN A 25 -13.52 -4.44 -4.78
CA GLN A 25 -13.82 -3.82 -6.08
C GLN A 25 -15.03 -4.47 -6.76
N GLY A 26 -15.15 -5.80 -6.71
CA GLY A 26 -16.28 -6.52 -7.31
C GLY A 26 -17.62 -6.11 -6.71
N THR A 27 -17.68 -5.90 -5.39
CA THR A 27 -18.88 -5.42 -4.70
C THR A 27 -19.28 -4.02 -5.16
N LEU A 28 -18.30 -3.13 -5.32
CA LEU A 28 -18.55 -1.75 -5.77
C LEU A 28 -19.02 -1.70 -7.24
N VAL A 29 -18.43 -2.53 -8.10
CA VAL A 29 -18.88 -2.69 -9.49
C VAL A 29 -20.33 -3.19 -9.53
N GLN A 30 -20.64 -4.24 -8.77
CA GLN A 30 -22.00 -4.78 -8.71
C GLN A 30 -23.01 -3.75 -8.18
N ALA A 31 -22.63 -2.95 -7.19
CA ALA A 31 -23.49 -1.90 -6.65
C ALA A 31 -23.85 -0.83 -7.70
N LEU A 32 -22.89 -0.39 -8.51
CA LEU A 32 -23.13 0.57 -9.59
C LEU A 32 -23.97 -0.03 -10.72
N VAL A 33 -23.72 -1.30 -11.07
CA VAL A 33 -24.57 -2.02 -12.04
C VAL A 33 -26.01 -2.11 -11.55
N ASN A 34 -26.22 -2.46 -10.27
CA ASN A 34 -27.56 -2.53 -9.66
C ASN A 34 -28.26 -1.16 -9.60
N GLN A 35 -27.51 -0.06 -9.55
CA GLN A 35 -28.03 1.31 -9.62
C GLN A 35 -28.38 1.76 -11.06
N GLY A 36 -28.09 0.94 -12.07
CA GLY A 36 -28.39 1.23 -13.47
C GLY A 36 -27.27 1.95 -14.23
N TYR A 37 -26.05 2.05 -13.66
CA TYR A 37 -24.92 2.62 -14.39
C TYR A 37 -24.45 1.67 -15.51
N ALA A 38 -24.11 2.26 -16.66
CA ALA A 38 -23.55 1.49 -17.77
C ALA A 38 -22.16 0.94 -17.43
N LYS A 39 -21.87 -0.27 -17.93
CA LYS A 39 -20.61 -0.98 -17.66
C LYS A 39 -19.35 -0.21 -18.08
N ILE A 40 -19.38 0.46 -19.24
CA ILE A 40 -18.22 1.19 -19.78
C ILE A 40 -17.78 2.34 -18.85
N PRO A 41 -18.67 3.25 -18.41
CA PRO A 41 -18.33 4.26 -17.40
C PRO A 41 -17.79 3.68 -16.09
N ILE A 42 -18.34 2.55 -15.62
CA ILE A 42 -17.90 1.89 -14.38
C ILE A 42 -16.44 1.44 -14.53
N GLU A 43 -16.12 0.73 -15.61
CA GLU A 43 -14.76 0.24 -15.89
C GLU A 43 -13.76 1.39 -16.02
N LYS A 44 -14.13 2.44 -16.77
CA LYS A 44 -13.30 3.63 -16.94
C LYS A 44 -13.06 4.35 -15.61
N GLY A 45 -14.10 4.53 -14.81
CA GLY A 45 -14.00 5.18 -13.50
C GLY A 45 -13.18 4.37 -12.50
N LEU A 46 -13.28 3.04 -12.53
CA LEU A 46 -12.46 2.15 -11.71
C LEU A 46 -10.98 2.24 -12.07
N ALA A 47 -10.64 2.30 -13.36
CA ALA A 47 -9.26 2.45 -13.82
C ALA A 47 -8.66 3.78 -13.33
N ILE A 48 -9.37 4.90 -13.55
CA ILE A 48 -8.93 6.23 -13.11
C ILE A 48 -8.76 6.28 -11.59
N ALA A 49 -9.74 5.75 -10.83
CA ALA A 49 -9.66 5.74 -9.36
C ALA A 49 -8.45 4.94 -8.85
N ARG A 50 -8.09 3.82 -9.50
CA ARG A 50 -6.91 3.03 -9.14
C ARG A 50 -5.62 3.78 -9.41
N ASP A 51 -5.51 4.41 -10.58
CA ASP A 51 -4.32 5.17 -10.97
C ASP A 51 -4.08 6.34 -9.99
N GLU A 52 -5.15 7.07 -9.64
CA GLU A 52 -5.07 8.15 -8.66
C GLU A 52 -4.67 7.65 -7.27
N LEU A 53 -5.25 6.53 -6.79
CA LEU A 53 -4.89 5.95 -5.50
C LEU A 53 -3.46 5.42 -5.48
N ALA A 54 -2.97 4.85 -6.58
CA ALA A 54 -1.59 4.39 -6.71
C ALA A 54 -0.61 5.58 -6.65
N ASN A 55 -0.97 6.71 -7.26
CA ASN A 55 -0.18 7.94 -7.19
C ASN A 55 -0.21 8.60 -5.80
N GLU A 56 -1.33 8.48 -5.07
CA GLU A 56 -1.47 8.98 -3.69
C GLU A 56 -0.78 8.08 -2.65
N ALA A 57 -0.48 6.81 -2.98
CA ALA A 57 0.05 5.86 -2.00
C ALA A 57 1.44 6.27 -1.48
N PRO A 58 1.68 6.17 -0.15
CA PRO A 58 2.97 6.52 0.43
C PRO A 58 4.07 5.57 -0.09
N LYS A 59 5.18 6.14 -0.58
CA LYS A 59 6.36 5.36 -0.96
C LYS A 59 6.96 4.72 0.30
N LEU A 60 6.87 3.39 0.41
CA LEU A 60 7.47 2.63 1.51
C LEU A 60 9.00 2.61 1.36
N ASN A 61 9.67 3.65 1.88
CA ASN A 61 11.13 3.75 1.91
C ASN A 61 11.73 2.90 3.04
N THR A 62 11.40 1.61 3.14
CA THR A 62 12.08 0.72 4.09
C THR A 62 13.42 0.30 3.50
N LYS A 63 14.53 0.66 4.16
CA LYS A 63 15.85 0.12 3.81
C LYS A 63 15.81 -1.41 3.98
N PRO A 64 16.36 -2.20 3.04
CA PRO A 64 16.50 -3.63 3.25
C PRO A 64 17.40 -3.87 4.45
N VAL A 65 16.85 -4.50 5.50
CA VAL A 65 17.64 -4.92 6.66
C VAL A 65 18.36 -6.21 6.28
N ILE A 66 19.61 -6.09 5.81
CA ILE A 66 20.47 -7.24 5.53
C ILE A 66 20.89 -7.84 6.87
N LYS A 67 20.20 -8.91 7.32
CA LYS A 67 20.63 -9.72 8.46
C LYS A 67 21.83 -10.55 8.03
N ARG A 68 23.03 -10.20 8.50
CA ARG A 68 24.22 -11.04 8.36
C ARG A 68 24.28 -11.98 9.55
N GLU A 69 23.95 -13.25 9.34
CA GLU A 69 24.27 -14.30 10.30
C GLU A 69 25.77 -14.62 10.16
N ILE A 70 26.54 -14.35 11.22
CA ILE A 70 27.95 -14.73 11.25
C ILE A 70 27.99 -16.23 11.48
N VAL A 71 28.11 -17.00 10.40
CA VAL A 71 28.34 -18.45 10.45
C VAL A 71 29.84 -18.67 10.67
N GLY A 72 30.28 -18.60 11.92
CA GLY A 72 31.65 -18.89 12.32
C GLY A 72 31.68 -19.62 13.66
N PRO A 73 32.73 -20.41 13.97
CA PRO A 73 32.83 -21.07 15.26
C PRO A 73 32.76 -20.02 16.38
N ARG A 74 31.97 -20.27 17.43
CA ARG A 74 31.93 -19.46 18.65
C ARG A 74 33.33 -19.41 19.25
N ILE A 75 34.12 -18.41 18.88
CA ILE A 75 35.32 -18.05 19.62
C ILE A 75 34.81 -17.10 20.70
N GLU A 76 34.52 -17.66 21.87
CA GLU A 76 34.21 -16.91 23.09
C GLU A 76 35.46 -16.11 23.46
N PHE A 77 35.56 -14.88 22.95
CA PHE A 77 36.54 -13.93 23.44
C PHE A 77 36.13 -13.51 24.84
N ASP A 78 36.69 -14.19 25.84
CA ASP A 78 36.63 -13.81 27.24
C ASP A 78 37.27 -12.43 27.38
N LYS A 79 36.46 -11.36 27.27
CA LYS A 79 36.93 -9.99 27.44
C LYS A 79 37.33 -9.84 28.90
N LYS A 80 38.63 -9.92 29.19
CA LYS A 80 39.13 -9.59 30.52
C LYS A 80 38.62 -8.19 30.88
N PRO A 81 37.91 -8.01 32.01
CA PRO A 81 37.43 -6.71 32.41
C PRO A 81 38.63 -5.76 32.56
N PHE A 82 38.48 -4.53 32.05
CA PHE A 82 39.50 -3.48 32.02
C PHE A 82 40.26 -3.30 33.36
N TRP A 83 39.56 -3.54 34.47
CA TRP A 83 40.05 -3.47 35.84
C TRP A 83 41.13 -4.50 36.19
N LYS A 84 41.21 -5.64 35.48
CA LYS A 84 42.26 -6.65 35.70
C LYS A 84 43.67 -6.14 35.36
N LYS A 85 43.79 -5.04 34.61
CA LYS A 85 45.07 -4.40 34.31
C LYS A 85 45.55 -3.45 35.43
N PHE A 86 44.67 -3.12 36.38
CA PHE A 86 44.95 -2.13 37.43
C PHE A 86 45.10 -2.72 38.84
N PHE A 87 44.70 -3.99 39.09
CA PHE A 87 44.75 -4.59 40.44
C PHE A 87 45.44 -5.97 40.55
N GLY A 88 46.17 -6.43 39.51
CA GLY A 88 46.92 -7.69 39.53
C GLY A 88 46.22 -8.83 38.80
#